data_AF-A0A9P6L5X2-F1
#
_entry.id   AF-A0A9P6L5X2-F1
#
_cell.length_a   1.000
_cell.length_b   1.000
_cell.length_c   1.000
_cell.angle_alpha   90.00
_cell.angle_beta   90.00
_cell.angle_gamma   90.00
#
_symmetry.space_group_name_H-M   'P 1'
#
loop_
_entity.id
_entity.type
_entity.pdbx_description
1 polymer ?
#
loop_
_entity_poly.entity_id
_entity_poly.type
_entity_poly.pdbx_seq_one_letter_code
_entity_poly.pdbx_strand_id
1 'polypeptide(L)'
;MLQRCHPLPLALLSLVLYVADTQQQQQLSLDALSIFSSASTLTIPSYDGTVVITVALCGNPAGTTPSVILTNSSTGTPTENNVGTQDVFEITLEEGLGSWAGSIIQGGTLAITNTGQTTYEVGASTDPGQPTHQYLGQNGLLFGDSTGTQAVFFSSPFESIQVTQPSFPNYTLPTVQAPFSASQPSSTPQFNLTIVETSSASGLLTQSSCALMKTSSAGTVKSQTNWIRDETEGWRWKWLVEGLTPGTNYSAFISQDNRDVSGPLYFTTKSTSFSCPLVDGLSYCPGVSWAVPLPAPPNSDTTYNSSNLPTQITDPLQQYIANFTASLTIIGCGRDIYSPIQTCADCQREYRRWLCAVSFPRCGEPRADESSLGRDPSLTTALASPTGQPRNPNFPQVDGGFVELLPCLETCQATDRACPYHVGFQCPLKAFNAANSYGVGFIDSGDVGVEGKGLTGVSQDVFGNVWCNSG
;
A
#
# COMPACT_ATOMS: atom_id res chain seq x y z
N MET A 1 -0.19 -25.34 87.71
CA MET A 1 0.58 -26.42 88.37
C MET A 1 1.50 -27.03 87.34
N LEU A 2 2.76 -27.24 87.71
CA LEU A 2 3.83 -27.78 86.87
C LEU A 2 3.47 -29.12 86.23
N GLN A 3 3.84 -29.31 84.96
CA GLN A 3 4.26 -30.57 84.31
C GLN A 3 4.39 -30.29 82.80
N ARG A 4 5.36 -30.78 82.01
CA ARG A 4 6.53 -31.62 82.21
C ARG A 4 7.30 -31.53 80.86
N CYS A 5 8.62 -31.37 80.89
CA CYS A 5 9.48 -31.57 79.71
C CYS A 5 9.53 -33.06 79.31
N HIS A 6 9.57 -33.34 78.00
CA HIS A 6 10.20 -34.52 77.39
C HIS A 6 10.73 -34.16 75.98
N PRO A 7 11.71 -34.93 75.44
CA PRO A 7 12.77 -34.41 74.56
C PRO A 7 12.57 -34.64 73.04
N LEU A 8 13.42 -33.94 72.29
CA LEU A 8 13.77 -33.93 70.85
C LEU A 8 13.43 -35.15 69.95
N PRO A 9 13.29 -34.94 68.62
CA PRO A 9 14.43 -35.24 67.74
C PRO A 9 14.64 -34.23 66.58
N LEU A 10 15.84 -33.63 66.54
CA LEU A 10 16.87 -33.69 65.48
C LEU A 10 16.50 -34.00 64.00
N ALA A 11 15.29 -33.66 63.51
CA ALA A 11 14.88 -33.88 62.11
C ALA A 11 14.67 -32.57 61.32
N LEU A 12 15.23 -31.44 61.78
CA LEU A 12 14.93 -30.11 61.24
C LEU A 12 16.17 -29.35 60.71
N LEU A 13 17.27 -30.04 60.41
CA LEU A 13 18.51 -29.39 59.97
C LEU A 13 19.17 -29.98 58.71
N SER A 14 18.38 -30.44 57.75
CA SER A 14 18.88 -30.84 56.43
C SER A 14 17.81 -30.72 55.35
N LEU A 15 17.39 -29.49 55.05
CA LEU A 15 16.59 -29.16 53.86
C LEU A 15 16.81 -27.70 53.46
N VAL A 16 18.06 -27.33 53.20
CA VAL A 16 18.42 -26.11 52.48
C VAL A 16 19.42 -26.52 51.40
N LEU A 17 19.16 -26.08 50.17
CA LEU A 17 19.87 -26.35 48.91
C LEU A 17 19.38 -27.58 48.11
N TYR A 18 18.27 -27.41 47.41
CA TYR A 18 18.12 -27.75 45.98
C TYR A 18 16.81 -27.12 45.49
N VAL A 19 16.86 -25.81 45.21
CA VAL A 19 15.89 -25.22 44.27
C VAL A 19 16.52 -25.46 42.90
N ALA A 20 16.15 -26.56 42.27
CA ALA A 20 16.33 -26.66 40.84
C ALA A 20 15.34 -25.68 40.21
N ASP A 21 15.84 -24.70 39.46
CA ASP A 21 15.03 -23.94 38.52
C ASP A 21 14.47 -24.92 37.48
N THR A 22 13.30 -25.47 37.73
CA THR A 22 12.52 -26.14 36.70
C THR A 22 11.96 -25.07 35.78
N GLN A 23 12.69 -24.73 34.71
CA GLN A 23 12.08 -24.02 33.57
C GLN A 23 10.94 -24.91 33.04
N GLN A 24 9.69 -24.50 33.24
CA GLN A 24 8.57 -25.10 32.51
C GLN A 24 8.83 -24.93 31.01
N GLN A 25 9.04 -26.04 30.30
CA GLN A 25 9.13 -26.03 28.85
C GLN A 25 7.77 -25.58 28.29
N GLN A 26 7.71 -24.37 27.75
CA GLN A 26 6.49 -23.84 27.13
C GLN A 26 6.29 -24.49 25.76
N GLN A 27 5.09 -25.03 25.53
CA GLN A 27 4.74 -25.65 24.25
C GLN A 27 4.00 -24.64 23.36
N LEU A 28 4.37 -24.60 22.08
CA LEU A 28 3.67 -23.82 21.06
C LEU A 28 2.37 -24.52 20.64
N SER A 29 1.32 -23.73 20.45
CA SER A 29 0.07 -24.20 19.83
C SER A 29 0.16 -24.00 18.32
N LEU A 30 -0.27 -25.02 17.55
CA LEU A 30 -0.44 -24.89 16.11
C LEU A 30 -1.60 -23.93 15.80
N ASP A 31 -1.47 -23.20 14.69
CA ASP A 31 -2.39 -22.19 14.17
C ASP A 31 -2.69 -21.05 15.16
N ALA A 32 -1.72 -20.77 16.05
CA ALA A 32 -1.82 -19.75 17.08
C ALA A 32 -0.59 -18.84 17.13
N LEU A 33 -0.80 -17.62 17.63
CA LEU A 33 0.24 -16.63 17.90
C LEU A 33 0.58 -16.64 19.40
N SER A 34 1.87 -16.74 19.73
CA SER A 34 2.38 -16.70 21.10
C SER A 34 3.34 -15.54 21.29
N ILE A 35 3.27 -14.84 22.43
CA ILE A 35 4.08 -13.65 22.73
C ILE A 35 5.01 -13.94 23.90
N PHE A 36 6.27 -13.54 23.77
CA PHE A 36 7.32 -13.76 24.77
C PHE A 36 8.12 -12.48 25.03
N SER A 37 8.75 -12.39 26.21
CA SER A 37 9.49 -11.21 26.68
C SER A 37 10.92 -11.52 27.14
N SER A 38 11.36 -12.77 27.05
CA SER A 38 12.69 -13.23 27.44
C SER A 38 13.12 -14.39 26.55
N ALA A 39 14.42 -14.72 26.54
CA ALA A 39 14.91 -15.91 25.88
C ALA A 39 14.15 -17.16 26.36
N SER A 40 13.74 -18.00 25.42
CA SER A 40 12.87 -19.16 25.69
C SER A 40 13.28 -20.35 24.84
N THR A 41 13.11 -21.54 25.40
CA THR A 41 13.15 -22.81 24.67
C THR A 41 11.74 -23.37 24.64
N LEU A 42 11.19 -23.50 23.43
CA LEU A 42 9.80 -23.83 23.17
C LEU A 42 9.70 -25.20 22.53
N THR A 43 8.75 -26.04 22.97
CA THR A 43 8.48 -27.32 22.29
C THR A 43 7.44 -27.11 21.19
N ILE A 44 7.68 -27.74 20.04
CA ILE A 44 6.77 -27.73 18.89
C ILE A 44 6.06 -29.09 18.85
N PRO A 45 4.72 -29.14 18.83
CA PRO A 45 3.99 -30.41 18.73
C PRO A 45 4.30 -31.12 17.42
N SER A 46 4.24 -32.46 17.45
CA SER A 46 4.36 -33.27 16.24
C SER A 46 3.19 -33.01 15.30
N TYR A 47 3.48 -32.85 14.01
CA TYR A 47 2.46 -32.69 12.96
C TYR A 47 2.85 -33.49 11.72
N ASP A 48 1.89 -34.23 11.17
CA ASP A 48 2.05 -35.00 9.94
C ASP A 48 1.74 -34.13 8.73
N GLY A 49 2.72 -33.30 8.35
CA GLY A 49 2.62 -32.32 7.27
C GLY A 49 3.75 -31.30 7.31
N THR A 50 3.57 -30.19 6.60
CA THR A 50 4.50 -29.04 6.66
C THR A 50 3.99 -28.05 7.71
N VAL A 51 4.86 -27.62 8.61
CA VAL A 51 4.60 -26.54 9.56
C VAL A 51 5.45 -25.34 9.16
N VAL A 52 4.86 -24.15 9.16
CA VAL A 52 5.57 -22.88 9.00
C VAL A 52 5.71 -22.21 10.35
N ILE A 53 6.95 -22.10 10.84
CA ILE A 53 7.29 -21.36 12.06
C ILE A 53 7.73 -19.96 11.65
N THR A 54 7.17 -18.94 12.28
CA THR A 54 7.51 -17.54 12.06
C THR A 54 7.90 -16.89 13.38
N VAL A 55 8.91 -16.03 13.35
CA VAL A 55 9.36 -15.27 14.50
C VAL A 55 9.44 -13.80 14.13
N ALA A 56 8.79 -12.95 14.92
CA ALA A 56 8.70 -11.51 14.72
C ALA A 56 9.17 -10.75 15.97
N LEU A 57 10.20 -9.92 15.83
CA LEU A 57 10.70 -9.08 16.92
C LEU A 57 9.85 -7.82 17.04
N CYS A 58 9.37 -7.48 18.24
CA CYS A 58 8.51 -6.31 18.47
C CYS A 58 9.29 -5.05 18.89
N GLY A 59 10.58 -5.00 18.57
CA GLY A 59 11.48 -3.92 18.92
C GLY A 59 12.95 -4.34 18.76
N ASN A 60 13.85 -3.35 18.78
CA ASN A 60 15.27 -3.59 18.57
C ASN A 60 15.94 -4.13 19.86
N PRO A 61 16.55 -5.34 19.82
CA PRO A 61 17.33 -5.87 20.94
C PRO A 61 18.63 -5.06 21.09
N ALA A 62 18.74 -4.28 22.17
CA ALA A 62 19.86 -3.37 22.39
C ALA A 62 21.19 -4.12 22.54
N GLY A 63 22.08 -3.99 21.53
CA GLY A 63 23.46 -4.48 21.59
C GLY A 63 23.62 -6.00 21.46
N THR A 64 22.56 -6.73 21.11
CA THR A 64 22.59 -8.18 20.88
C THR A 64 21.91 -8.53 19.57
N THR A 65 22.41 -9.55 18.88
CA THR A 65 21.75 -10.12 17.70
C THR A 65 20.99 -11.37 18.14
N PRO A 66 19.65 -11.41 17.99
CA PRO A 66 18.87 -12.58 18.35
C PRO A 66 19.28 -13.78 17.51
N SER A 67 19.33 -14.93 18.17
CA SER A 67 19.65 -16.20 17.55
C SER A 67 18.45 -17.12 17.70
N VAL A 68 17.91 -17.56 16.56
CA VAL A 68 16.68 -18.34 16.47
C VAL A 68 17.02 -19.66 15.80
N ILE A 69 16.96 -20.75 16.56
CA ILE A 69 17.39 -22.06 16.12
C ILE A 69 16.31 -23.08 16.40
N LEU A 70 15.95 -23.82 15.37
CA LEU A 70 14.90 -24.83 15.39
C LEU A 70 15.52 -26.21 15.17
N THR A 71 15.04 -27.20 15.93
CA THR A 71 15.20 -28.61 15.60
C THR A 71 13.84 -29.22 15.30
N ASN A 72 13.74 -30.02 14.24
CA ASN A 72 12.54 -30.80 13.92
C ASN A 72 12.59 -32.23 14.51
N SER A 73 13.52 -32.48 15.42
CA SER A 73 13.58 -33.67 16.26
C SER A 73 13.29 -33.35 17.73
N SER A 74 12.79 -34.32 18.49
CA SER A 74 12.46 -34.16 19.92
C SER A 74 13.67 -34.23 20.85
N THR A 75 14.88 -34.43 20.30
CA THR A 75 16.09 -34.67 21.08
C THR A 75 16.98 -33.42 21.17
N GLY A 76 17.01 -32.81 22.36
CA GLY A 76 18.01 -31.78 22.73
C GLY A 76 17.58 -30.34 22.43
N THR A 77 18.18 -29.40 23.16
CA THR A 77 18.00 -27.98 22.92
C THR A 77 18.90 -27.55 21.76
N PRO A 78 18.36 -26.97 20.68
CA PRO A 78 19.17 -26.51 19.56
C PRO A 78 20.07 -25.35 20.01
N THR A 79 21.33 -25.34 19.56
CA THR A 79 22.30 -24.28 19.85
C THR A 79 23.08 -23.90 18.60
N GLU A 80 23.74 -22.74 18.62
CA GLU A 80 24.52 -22.22 17.47
C GLU A 80 25.60 -23.21 17.01
N ASN A 81 26.17 -23.98 17.93
CA ASN A 81 27.21 -24.98 17.62
C ASN A 81 26.70 -26.19 16.82
N ASN A 82 25.38 -26.37 16.76
CA ASN A 82 24.72 -27.51 16.12
C ASN A 82 24.02 -27.11 14.81
N VAL A 83 24.05 -25.84 14.41
CA VAL A 83 23.44 -25.38 13.15
C VAL A 83 24.10 -26.09 11.96
N GLY A 84 23.30 -26.58 11.02
CA GLY A 84 23.78 -27.31 9.85
C GLY A 84 24.09 -28.80 10.10
N THR A 85 23.93 -29.26 11.35
CA THR A 85 23.80 -30.70 11.61
C THR A 85 22.43 -31.19 11.17
N GLN A 86 22.27 -32.52 11.03
CA GLN A 86 20.99 -33.09 10.63
C GLN A 86 19.87 -32.62 11.58
N ASP A 87 18.74 -32.19 11.02
CA ASP A 87 17.54 -31.80 11.75
C ASP A 87 17.65 -30.51 12.59
N VAL A 88 18.71 -29.70 12.42
CA VAL A 88 18.90 -28.40 13.10
C VAL A 88 19.06 -27.26 12.10
N PHE A 89 18.20 -26.24 12.23
CA PHE A 89 18.05 -25.13 11.29
C PHE A 89 18.17 -23.78 12.02
N GLU A 90 18.79 -22.81 11.38
CA GLU A 90 18.77 -21.41 11.81
C GLU A 90 17.65 -20.67 11.06
N ILE A 91 16.86 -19.89 11.79
CA ILE A 91 15.87 -18.97 11.22
C ILE A 91 16.52 -17.59 11.17
N THR A 92 17.03 -17.21 10.01
CA THR A 92 17.59 -15.88 9.81
C THR A 92 16.46 -14.84 9.90
N LEU A 93 16.67 -13.82 10.73
CA LEU A 93 15.75 -12.69 10.86
C LEU A 93 16.18 -11.59 9.90
N GLU A 94 15.37 -11.32 8.88
CA GLU A 94 15.51 -10.18 7.99
C GLU A 94 14.58 -9.07 8.48
N GLU A 95 15.14 -7.91 8.82
CA GLU A 95 14.38 -6.77 9.34
C GLU A 95 13.43 -7.15 10.50
N GLY A 96 13.90 -8.04 11.38
CA GLY A 96 13.17 -8.50 12.56
C GLY A 96 12.07 -9.54 12.32
N LEU A 97 11.94 -10.06 11.10
CA LEU A 97 11.04 -11.16 10.76
C LEU A 97 11.84 -12.33 10.17
N GLY A 98 11.51 -13.56 10.57
CA GLY A 98 12.06 -14.75 9.94
C GLY A 98 11.07 -15.90 9.92
N SER A 99 11.25 -16.81 8.97
CA SER A 99 10.39 -17.97 8.80
C SER A 99 11.17 -19.23 8.46
N TRP A 100 10.60 -20.36 8.86
CA TRP A 100 11.07 -21.70 8.50
C TRP A 100 9.87 -22.56 8.14
N ALA A 101 10.00 -23.37 7.10
CA ALA A 101 8.97 -24.31 6.68
C ALA A 101 9.57 -25.71 6.55
N GLY A 102 8.92 -26.70 7.16
CA GLY A 102 9.36 -28.09 7.07
C GLY A 102 8.51 -29.06 7.88
N SER A 103 8.86 -30.34 7.83
CA SER A 103 8.15 -31.40 8.54
C SER A 103 8.67 -31.59 9.96
N ILE A 104 7.74 -31.70 10.92
CA ILE A 104 8.02 -31.90 12.36
C ILE A 104 7.23 -33.14 12.84
N ILE A 105 7.51 -34.30 12.25
CA ILE A 105 6.76 -35.54 12.53
C ILE A 105 7.04 -36.12 13.93
N GLN A 106 8.19 -35.80 14.54
CA GLN A 106 8.60 -36.32 15.85
C GLN A 106 8.51 -35.26 16.96
N GLY A 107 7.88 -34.11 16.68
CA GLY A 107 7.98 -32.92 17.52
C GLY A 107 9.32 -32.21 17.33
N GLY A 108 9.38 -30.96 17.76
CA GLY A 108 10.56 -30.11 17.58
C GLY A 108 10.84 -29.25 18.80
N THR A 109 11.97 -28.56 18.78
CA THR A 109 12.31 -27.55 19.80
C THR A 109 12.79 -26.29 19.10
N LEU A 110 12.30 -25.13 19.54
CA LEU A 110 12.72 -23.82 19.07
C LEU A 110 13.42 -23.10 20.22
N ALA A 111 14.71 -22.78 20.06
CA ALA A 111 15.45 -21.96 20.98
C ALA A 111 15.59 -20.54 20.41
N ILE A 112 15.18 -19.56 21.21
CA ILE A 112 15.33 -18.14 20.89
C ILE A 112 16.18 -17.53 21.99
N THR A 113 17.35 -17.03 21.62
CA THR A 113 18.34 -16.46 22.55
C THR A 113 18.76 -15.06 22.12
N ASN A 114 19.49 -14.34 22.99
CA ASN A 114 20.02 -13.00 22.70
C ASN A 114 18.96 -11.95 22.33
N THR A 115 17.72 -12.08 22.83
CA THR A 115 16.62 -11.13 22.60
C THR A 115 16.69 -9.87 23.47
N GLY A 116 17.63 -9.82 24.42
CA GLY A 116 17.76 -8.70 25.36
C GLY A 116 16.46 -8.49 26.16
N GLN A 117 15.95 -7.26 26.15
CA GLN A 117 14.66 -6.90 26.74
C GLN A 117 13.52 -6.79 25.71
N THR A 118 13.76 -7.17 24.45
CA THR A 118 12.75 -7.03 23.40
C THR A 118 11.72 -8.15 23.50
N THR A 119 10.44 -7.79 23.35
CA THR A 119 9.39 -8.80 23.20
C THR A 119 9.37 -9.31 21.77
N TYR A 120 8.94 -10.55 21.56
CA TYR A 120 8.83 -11.15 20.25
C TYR A 120 7.61 -12.07 20.19
N GLU A 121 7.14 -12.28 18.98
CA GLU A 121 6.00 -13.13 18.66
C GLU A 121 6.48 -14.35 17.90
N VAL A 122 5.89 -15.51 18.21
CA VAL A 122 6.14 -16.77 17.51
C VAL A 122 4.80 -17.32 17.04
N GLY A 123 4.71 -17.58 15.74
CA GLY A 123 3.57 -18.24 15.13
C GLY A 123 3.95 -19.59 14.57
N ALA A 124 3.07 -20.57 14.72
CA ALA A 124 3.19 -21.87 14.07
C ALA A 124 1.94 -22.10 13.22
N SER A 125 2.07 -22.18 11.90
CA SER A 125 0.95 -22.41 10.98
C SER A 125 1.07 -23.80 10.34
N THR A 126 -0.06 -24.51 10.24
CA THR A 126 -0.16 -25.78 9.49
C THR A 126 -0.55 -25.57 8.03
N ASP A 127 -0.86 -24.34 7.63
CA ASP A 127 -1.13 -23.95 6.24
C ASP A 127 0.08 -23.19 5.65
N PRO A 128 0.85 -23.80 4.74
CA PRO A 128 2.00 -23.14 4.11
C PRO A 128 1.63 -21.90 3.29
N GLY A 129 0.37 -21.78 2.84
CA GLY A 129 -0.12 -20.61 2.11
C GLY A 129 -0.55 -19.45 3.00
N GLN A 130 -0.63 -19.67 4.32
CA GLN A 130 -1.08 -18.69 5.32
C GLN A 130 -0.16 -18.74 6.55
N PRO A 131 1.09 -18.28 6.43
CA PRO A 131 1.98 -18.15 7.58
C PRO A 131 1.41 -17.16 8.61
N THR A 132 1.77 -17.31 9.88
CA THR A 132 1.23 -16.42 10.94
C THR A 132 1.75 -14.99 10.81
N HIS A 133 2.94 -14.79 10.26
CA HIS A 133 3.49 -13.48 9.93
C HIS A 133 4.04 -13.53 8.51
N GLN A 134 3.65 -12.55 7.69
CA GLN A 134 4.16 -12.43 6.35
C GLN A 134 4.63 -11.02 6.03
N TYR A 135 5.74 -10.92 5.31
CA TYR A 135 6.10 -9.71 4.61
C TYR A 135 5.46 -9.73 3.21
N LEU A 136 4.53 -8.80 2.97
CA LEU A 136 3.76 -8.69 1.73
C LEU A 136 4.51 -7.93 0.62
N GLY A 137 5.75 -7.52 0.87
CA GLY A 137 6.56 -6.73 -0.06
C GLY A 137 6.25 -5.23 0.01
N GLN A 138 6.79 -4.48 -0.96
CA GLN A 138 6.55 -3.03 -1.07
C GLN A 138 5.21 -2.68 -1.75
N ASN A 139 4.55 -3.66 -2.37
CA ASN A 139 3.36 -3.43 -3.20
C ASN A 139 2.03 -3.44 -2.41
N GLY A 140 2.05 -3.78 -1.12
CA GLY A 140 0.85 -3.79 -0.28
C GLY A 140 0.39 -2.38 0.12
N LEU A 141 1.23 -1.36 -0.08
CA LEU A 141 0.93 0.05 0.19
C LEU A 141 1.34 0.90 -1.03
N LEU A 142 0.42 1.72 -1.51
CA LEU A 142 0.63 2.62 -2.64
C LEU A 142 0.53 4.08 -2.19
N PHE A 143 1.42 4.92 -2.72
CA PHE A 143 1.39 6.36 -2.55
C PHE A 143 0.47 6.99 -3.60
N GLY A 144 -0.47 7.84 -3.17
CA GLY A 144 -1.26 8.67 -4.08
C GLY A 144 -0.52 9.95 -4.42
N ASP A 145 -0.62 10.92 -3.51
CA ASP A 145 0.06 12.21 -3.61
C ASP A 145 0.19 12.85 -2.21
N SER A 146 0.93 13.95 -2.13
CA SER A 146 1.09 14.74 -0.90
C SER A 146 0.83 16.24 -1.11
N THR A 147 0.60 16.96 -0.03
CA THR A 147 0.84 18.42 0.04
C THR A 147 2.05 18.65 0.95
N GLY A 148 2.24 19.86 1.46
CA GLY A 148 3.23 20.07 2.52
C GLY A 148 2.88 19.36 3.83
N THR A 149 1.59 19.17 4.12
CA THR A 149 1.15 18.67 5.44
C THR A 149 0.19 17.49 5.38
N GLN A 150 -0.14 17.02 4.17
CA GLN A 150 -1.08 15.92 3.95
C GLN A 150 -0.52 14.90 2.98
N ALA A 151 -1.04 13.68 3.04
CA ALA A 151 -0.73 12.62 2.09
C ALA A 151 -1.92 11.65 1.94
N VAL A 152 -2.01 11.02 0.76
CA VAL A 152 -2.98 9.97 0.46
C VAL A 152 -2.28 8.65 0.21
N PHE A 153 -2.80 7.58 0.81
CA PHE A 153 -2.30 6.22 0.63
C PHE A 153 -3.42 5.26 0.26
N PHE A 154 -3.06 4.17 -0.40
CA PHE A 154 -3.98 3.10 -0.76
C PHE A 154 -3.41 1.73 -0.42
N SER A 155 -4.25 0.78 -0.03
CA SER A 155 -3.83 -0.61 0.11
C SER A 155 -3.73 -1.30 -1.24
N SER A 156 -3.14 -2.49 -1.25
CA SER A 156 -3.43 -3.47 -2.30
C SER A 156 -4.93 -3.79 -2.35
N PRO A 157 -5.45 -4.20 -3.51
CA PRO A 157 -6.81 -4.71 -3.62
C PRO A 157 -7.02 -5.90 -2.68
N PHE A 158 -8.13 -5.91 -1.95
CA PHE A 158 -8.50 -7.03 -1.08
C PHE A 158 -9.76 -7.77 -1.55
N GLU A 159 -10.56 -7.17 -2.43
CA GLU A 159 -11.74 -7.83 -3.01
C GLU A 159 -11.94 -7.37 -4.46
N SER A 160 -12.00 -8.32 -5.40
CA SER A 160 -12.25 -8.02 -6.81
C SER A 160 -13.70 -7.60 -7.04
N ILE A 161 -13.95 -6.73 -8.01
CA ILE A 161 -15.30 -6.32 -8.41
C ILE A 161 -15.70 -7.09 -9.67
N GLN A 162 -16.96 -7.54 -9.72
CA GLN A 162 -17.53 -8.07 -10.93
C GLN A 162 -18.16 -6.93 -11.73
N VAL A 163 -17.65 -6.70 -12.94
CA VAL A 163 -18.19 -5.73 -13.87
C VAL A 163 -19.39 -6.35 -14.59
N THR A 164 -20.59 -5.89 -14.27
CA THR A 164 -21.78 -6.32 -15.01
C THR A 164 -21.78 -5.65 -16.37
N GLN A 165 -21.49 -6.44 -17.40
CA GLN A 165 -21.52 -5.95 -18.77
C GLN A 165 -22.97 -5.66 -19.21
N PRO A 166 -23.23 -4.56 -19.95
CA PRO A 166 -24.55 -4.31 -20.50
C PRO A 166 -24.95 -5.48 -21.40
N SER A 167 -26.20 -5.92 -21.33
CA SER A 167 -26.68 -7.09 -22.07
C SER A 167 -28.09 -6.87 -22.60
N PHE A 168 -28.44 -7.44 -23.75
CA PHE A 168 -29.78 -7.29 -24.29
C PHE A 168 -30.84 -7.94 -23.37
N PRO A 169 -32.00 -7.29 -23.12
CA PRO A 169 -32.45 -5.98 -23.62
C PRO A 169 -32.08 -4.79 -22.73
N ASN A 170 -31.37 -5.01 -21.62
CA ASN A 170 -31.04 -4.00 -20.64
C ASN A 170 -29.62 -3.42 -20.84
N TYR A 171 -29.54 -2.32 -21.60
CA TYR A 171 -28.30 -1.65 -21.98
C TYR A 171 -27.80 -0.63 -20.96
N THR A 172 -28.09 -0.81 -19.67
CA THR A 172 -27.69 0.16 -18.64
C THR A 172 -26.17 0.19 -18.46
N LEU A 173 -25.58 1.35 -18.70
CA LEU A 173 -24.21 1.69 -18.33
C LEU A 173 -24.18 2.37 -16.96
N PRO A 174 -23.05 2.31 -16.23
CA PRO A 174 -22.83 3.08 -15.01
C PRO A 174 -23.24 4.55 -15.15
N THR A 175 -23.86 5.12 -14.11
CA THR A 175 -24.26 6.54 -14.14
C THR A 175 -23.07 7.43 -13.77
N VAL A 176 -23.23 8.75 -13.90
CA VAL A 176 -22.20 9.72 -13.52
C VAL A 176 -21.87 9.64 -12.03
N GLN A 177 -22.88 9.46 -11.17
CA GLN A 177 -22.76 9.47 -9.71
C GLN A 177 -22.53 8.08 -9.11
N ALA A 178 -22.91 7.03 -9.83
CA ALA A 178 -22.61 5.65 -9.49
C ALA A 178 -21.71 5.07 -10.59
N PRO A 179 -20.42 5.42 -10.59
CA PRO A 179 -19.47 4.93 -11.58
C PRO A 179 -19.30 3.40 -11.53
N PHE A 180 -19.74 2.78 -10.44
CA PHE A 180 -19.61 1.35 -10.17
C PHE A 180 -20.97 0.79 -9.73
N SER A 181 -21.30 -0.43 -10.18
CA SER A 181 -22.43 -1.22 -9.69
C SER A 181 -22.04 -2.15 -8.52
N ALA A 182 -20.97 -1.83 -7.80
CA ALA A 182 -20.43 -2.64 -6.72
C ALA A 182 -21.07 -2.31 -5.37
N SER A 183 -21.62 -3.30 -4.70
CA SER A 183 -21.96 -3.18 -3.27
C SER A 183 -20.69 -3.10 -2.43
N GLN A 184 -20.77 -2.41 -1.28
CA GLN A 184 -19.69 -2.39 -0.30
C GLN A 184 -19.30 -3.83 0.10
N PRO A 185 -18.01 -4.13 0.30
CA PRO A 185 -17.52 -5.44 0.74
C PRO A 185 -18.18 -5.87 2.06
N SER A 186 -18.53 -7.15 2.16
CA SER A 186 -19.18 -7.73 3.35
C SER A 186 -18.19 -8.00 4.49
N SER A 187 -16.92 -8.22 4.16
CA SER A 187 -15.80 -8.35 5.09
C SER A 187 -14.61 -7.54 4.58
N THR A 188 -14.09 -6.65 5.41
CA THR A 188 -12.90 -5.84 5.09
C THR A 188 -11.73 -6.27 5.98
N PRO A 189 -10.51 -6.47 5.43
CA PRO A 189 -9.35 -6.72 6.27
C PRO A 189 -9.06 -5.51 7.15
N GLN A 190 -8.54 -5.74 8.36
CA GLN A 190 -8.13 -4.65 9.22
C GLN A 190 -6.72 -4.22 8.85
N PHE A 191 -6.54 -2.93 8.58
CA PHE A 191 -5.24 -2.36 8.27
C PHE A 191 -4.90 -1.21 9.22
N ASN A 192 -3.65 -1.16 9.64
CA ASN A 192 -3.10 -0.02 10.38
C ASN A 192 -1.96 0.60 9.56
N LEU A 193 -2.07 1.90 9.30
CA LEU A 193 -1.04 2.70 8.64
C LEU A 193 -0.11 3.32 9.68
N THR A 194 1.19 3.10 9.52
CA THR A 194 2.23 3.70 10.36
C THR A 194 3.18 4.50 9.47
N ILE A 195 3.33 5.79 9.76
CA ILE A 195 4.23 6.70 9.03
C ILE A 195 5.31 7.17 10.00
N VAL A 196 6.56 7.17 9.58
CA VAL A 196 7.68 7.65 10.40
C VAL A 196 8.62 8.48 9.55
N GLU A 197 9.26 9.48 10.14
CA GLU A 197 10.34 10.20 9.45
C GLU A 197 11.46 9.21 9.12
N THR A 198 11.96 9.23 7.89
CA THR A 198 12.92 8.23 7.40
C THR A 198 14.23 8.24 8.18
N SER A 199 14.63 9.43 8.67
CA SER A 199 15.77 9.60 9.58
C SER A 199 15.58 8.85 10.91
N SER A 200 14.35 8.76 11.39
CA SER A 200 13.98 8.01 12.60
C SER A 200 13.74 6.52 12.30
N ALA A 201 13.31 6.20 11.07
CA ALA A 201 13.10 4.84 10.60
C ALA A 201 14.40 4.04 10.48
N SER A 202 15.55 4.70 10.33
CA SER A 202 16.87 4.06 10.31
C SER A 202 17.20 3.30 11.61
N GLY A 203 16.47 3.55 12.70
CA GLY A 203 16.54 2.77 13.96
C GLY A 203 15.48 1.67 14.09
N LEU A 204 14.49 1.60 13.19
CA LEU A 204 13.47 0.55 13.12
C LEU A 204 14.04 -0.65 12.37
N LEU A 205 14.97 -1.36 13.00
CA LEU A 205 15.52 -2.61 12.45
C LEU A 205 14.49 -3.75 12.40
N THR A 206 13.29 -3.54 12.93
CA THR A 206 12.22 -4.55 13.02
C THR A 206 10.97 -4.05 12.33
N GLN A 207 10.75 -4.46 11.08
CA GLN A 207 9.54 -4.19 10.28
C GLN A 207 8.46 -5.24 10.52
N SER A 208 8.31 -5.68 11.78
CA SER A 208 7.23 -6.57 12.17
C SER A 208 5.99 -5.79 12.56
N SER A 209 4.81 -6.42 12.45
CA SER A 209 3.56 -5.77 12.82
C SER A 209 3.56 -5.35 14.29
N CYS A 210 4.06 -6.21 15.18
CA CYS A 210 4.12 -5.90 16.61
C CYS A 210 5.11 -4.79 17.00
N ALA A 211 6.18 -4.57 16.20
CA ALA A 211 7.05 -3.41 16.36
C ALA A 211 6.37 -2.13 15.86
N LEU A 212 5.71 -2.19 14.70
CA LEU A 212 4.99 -1.06 14.11
C LEU A 212 3.84 -0.59 15.00
N MET A 213 3.10 -1.50 15.63
CA MET A 213 2.02 -1.16 16.58
C MET A 213 2.51 -0.37 17.82
N LYS A 214 3.78 -0.51 18.20
CA LYS A 214 4.38 0.26 19.31
C LYS A 214 5.02 1.57 18.83
N THR A 215 5.11 1.77 17.52
CA THR A 215 5.76 2.93 16.93
C THR A 215 4.76 4.08 16.83
N SER A 216 5.17 5.26 17.29
CA SER A 216 4.35 6.46 17.13
C SER A 216 4.34 6.86 15.66
N SER A 217 3.15 6.88 15.05
CA SER A 217 2.99 7.39 13.68
C SER A 217 3.12 8.91 13.66
N ALA A 218 3.76 9.44 12.63
CA ALA A 218 3.72 10.84 12.24
C ALA A 218 2.39 11.16 11.55
N GLY A 219 1.90 12.38 11.76
CA GLY A 219 0.59 12.80 11.29
C GLY A 219 -0.58 12.07 11.95
N THR A 220 -1.78 12.38 11.49
CA THR A 220 -3.05 11.82 11.96
C THR A 220 -3.87 11.36 10.76
N VAL A 221 -4.40 10.14 10.81
CA VAL A 221 -5.37 9.66 9.81
C VAL A 221 -6.67 10.45 9.99
N LYS A 222 -6.95 11.34 9.03
CA LYS A 222 -8.16 12.17 9.01
C LYS A 222 -9.37 11.39 8.49
N SER A 223 -9.17 10.55 7.48
CA SER A 223 -10.20 9.66 6.96
C SER A 223 -9.61 8.33 6.52
N GLN A 224 -10.39 7.27 6.71
CA GLN A 224 -10.09 5.92 6.26
C GLN A 224 -11.37 5.35 5.65
N THR A 225 -11.34 5.03 4.36
CA THR A 225 -12.53 4.62 3.61
C THR A 225 -12.24 3.49 2.64
N ASN A 226 -13.24 2.65 2.37
CA ASN A 226 -13.20 1.74 1.24
C ASN A 226 -13.32 2.54 -0.04
N TRP A 227 -12.46 2.23 -1.01
CA TRP A 227 -12.32 2.99 -2.23
C TRP A 227 -12.12 2.05 -3.42
N ILE A 228 -12.68 2.46 -4.55
CA ILE A 228 -12.54 1.80 -5.85
C ILE A 228 -11.98 2.85 -6.78
N ARG A 229 -10.80 2.62 -7.32
CA ARG A 229 -10.22 3.48 -8.36
C ARG A 229 -11.00 3.35 -9.65
N ASP A 230 -11.09 2.10 -10.09
CA ASP A 230 -11.79 1.64 -11.25
C ASP A 230 -12.21 0.18 -11.04
N GLU A 231 -13.14 -0.28 -11.86
CA GLU A 231 -13.79 -1.59 -11.71
C GLU A 231 -12.86 -2.79 -12.01
N THR A 232 -11.67 -2.55 -12.56
CA THR A 232 -10.67 -3.60 -12.83
C THR A 232 -9.70 -3.81 -11.67
N GLU A 233 -9.57 -2.82 -10.80
CA GLU A 233 -8.61 -2.84 -9.69
C GLU A 233 -9.20 -3.32 -8.35
N GLY A 234 -10.52 -3.45 -8.22
CA GLY A 234 -11.17 -3.95 -7.01
C GLY A 234 -11.21 -2.97 -5.83
N TRP A 235 -11.75 -3.44 -4.70
CA TRP A 235 -11.85 -2.70 -3.45
C TRP A 235 -10.50 -2.61 -2.74
N ARG A 236 -10.19 -1.40 -2.28
CA ARG A 236 -8.99 -1.04 -1.51
C ARG A 236 -9.39 -0.19 -0.32
N TRP A 237 -8.49 -0.07 0.64
CA TRP A 237 -8.55 1.00 1.62
C TRP A 237 -7.84 2.23 1.10
N LYS A 238 -8.37 3.40 1.45
CA LYS A 238 -7.77 4.72 1.22
C LYS A 238 -7.63 5.45 2.55
N TRP A 239 -6.46 6.03 2.78
CA TRP A 239 -6.17 6.88 3.93
C TRP A 239 -5.85 8.30 3.49
N LEU A 240 -6.49 9.28 4.11
CA LEU A 240 -6.07 10.67 4.11
C LEU A 240 -5.37 10.98 5.42
N VAL A 241 -4.10 11.38 5.35
CA VAL A 241 -3.27 11.73 6.50
C VAL A 241 -3.02 13.24 6.52
N GLU A 242 -3.04 13.84 7.69
CA GLU A 242 -2.77 15.26 7.92
C GLU A 242 -1.75 15.47 9.04
N GLY A 243 -1.22 16.69 9.18
CA GLY A 243 -0.27 17.02 10.24
C GLY A 243 1.15 16.48 10.00
N LEU A 244 1.49 16.20 8.74
CA LEU A 244 2.87 15.94 8.33
C LEU A 244 3.68 17.24 8.25
N THR A 245 4.99 17.13 8.33
CA THR A 245 5.90 18.29 8.22
C THR A 245 6.27 18.51 6.75
N PRO A 246 6.24 19.76 6.22
CA PRO A 246 6.62 20.05 4.83
C PRO A 246 8.10 19.79 4.53
N GLY A 247 8.39 19.27 3.33
CA GLY A 247 9.75 18.99 2.86
C GLY A 247 10.46 17.84 3.59
N THR A 248 9.70 16.94 4.22
CA THR A 248 10.24 15.87 5.06
C THR A 248 10.12 14.51 4.37
N ASN A 249 11.20 13.71 4.45
CA ASN A 249 11.24 12.34 3.96
C ASN A 249 10.59 11.40 4.97
N TYR A 250 9.57 10.65 4.55
CA TYR A 250 8.84 9.70 5.38
C TYR A 250 8.93 8.28 4.81
N SER A 251 8.87 7.31 5.71
CA SER A 251 8.69 5.89 5.41
C SER A 251 7.32 5.47 5.95
N ALA A 252 6.49 4.89 5.09
CA ALA A 252 5.17 4.40 5.45
C ALA A 252 5.13 2.88 5.41
N PHE A 253 4.42 2.31 6.37
CA PHE A 253 4.19 0.88 6.52
C PHE A 253 2.71 0.64 6.74
N ILE A 254 2.24 -0.52 6.32
CA ILE A 254 0.90 -0.97 6.61
C ILE A 254 0.98 -2.35 7.26
N SER A 255 0.26 -2.55 8.37
CA SER A 255 0.06 -3.87 8.94
C SER A 255 -1.36 -4.36 8.70
N GLN A 256 -1.51 -5.58 8.20
CA GLN A 256 -2.78 -6.25 7.98
C GLN A 256 -3.04 -7.25 9.09
N ASP A 257 -4.22 -7.19 9.69
CA ASP A 257 -4.72 -8.08 10.75
C ASP A 257 -3.74 -8.27 11.91
N ASN A 258 -2.95 -7.22 12.17
CA ASN A 258 -1.86 -7.16 13.15
C ASN A 258 -0.77 -8.22 12.97
N ARG A 259 -0.62 -8.80 11.78
CA ARG A 259 0.34 -9.89 11.51
C ARG A 259 1.24 -9.57 10.34
N ASP A 260 0.64 -9.28 9.22
CA ASP A 260 1.35 -9.12 7.96
C ASP A 260 1.76 -7.67 7.78
N VAL A 261 2.91 -7.44 7.15
CA VAL A 261 3.46 -6.10 6.97
C VAL A 261 3.83 -5.86 5.51
N SER A 262 3.56 -4.65 5.04
CA SER A 262 4.06 -4.12 3.77
C SER A 262 4.71 -2.75 4.00
N GLY A 263 5.73 -2.45 3.20
CA GLY A 263 6.58 -1.25 3.33
C GLY A 263 8.07 -1.64 3.50
N PRO A 264 9.01 -0.69 3.62
CA PRO A 264 8.77 0.75 3.61
C PRO A 264 8.40 1.23 2.22
N LEU A 265 7.33 2.03 2.15
CA LEU A 265 7.05 2.92 1.04
C LEU A 265 7.69 4.28 1.37
N TYR A 266 8.57 4.76 0.49
CA TYR A 266 9.25 6.04 0.69
C TYR A 266 8.50 7.16 -0.03
N PHE A 267 8.28 8.28 0.65
CA PHE A 267 7.71 9.48 0.04
C PHE A 267 8.23 10.75 0.71
N THR A 268 8.10 11.88 0.01
CA THR A 268 8.45 13.20 0.53
C THR A 268 7.22 14.10 0.49
N THR A 269 6.97 14.83 1.58
CA THR A 269 5.97 15.91 1.57
C THR A 269 6.51 17.10 0.78
N LYS A 270 5.61 17.83 0.13
CA LYS A 270 6.00 18.98 -0.69
C LYS A 270 6.53 20.12 0.19
N SER A 271 7.25 21.09 -0.39
CA SER A 271 7.81 22.21 0.37
C SER A 271 6.75 23.11 1.00
N THR A 272 7.17 23.97 1.93
CA THR A 272 6.30 25.00 2.54
C THR A 272 5.75 26.01 1.52
N SER A 273 6.39 26.15 0.36
CA SER A 273 5.95 27.04 -0.73
C SER A 273 4.93 26.40 -1.67
N PHE A 274 4.67 25.10 -1.54
CA PHE A 274 3.68 24.42 -2.37
C PHE A 274 2.26 24.82 -1.98
N SER A 275 1.48 25.29 -2.96
CA SER A 275 0.19 25.94 -2.72
C SER A 275 -1.05 25.15 -3.16
N CYS A 276 -0.89 24.08 -3.95
CA CYS A 276 -2.05 23.33 -4.45
C CYS A 276 -2.66 22.45 -3.34
N PRO A 277 -3.96 22.57 -3.06
CA PRO A 277 -4.64 21.68 -2.13
C PRO A 277 -4.90 20.32 -2.74
N LEU A 278 -5.08 19.33 -1.86
CA LEU A 278 -5.46 17.98 -2.25
C LEU A 278 -6.94 17.93 -2.64
N VAL A 279 -7.24 17.29 -3.78
CA VAL A 279 -8.59 16.90 -4.19
C VAL A 279 -8.73 15.39 -4.03
N ASP A 280 -9.75 14.94 -3.32
CA ASP A 280 -10.01 13.52 -3.09
C ASP A 280 -11.53 13.25 -2.92
N GLY A 281 -11.96 12.01 -3.18
CA GLY A 281 -13.33 11.60 -2.89
C GLY A 281 -14.36 12.21 -3.85
N LEU A 282 -14.00 12.31 -5.13
CA LEU A 282 -14.92 12.71 -6.20
C LEU A 282 -15.73 11.50 -6.67
N SER A 283 -17.06 11.53 -6.51
CA SER A 283 -17.93 10.40 -6.87
C SER A 283 -17.95 10.12 -8.37
N TYR A 284 -17.79 11.15 -9.19
CA TYR A 284 -17.77 11.07 -10.66
C TYR A 284 -16.36 10.86 -11.25
N CYS A 285 -15.32 11.10 -10.44
CA CYS A 285 -13.91 10.92 -10.81
C CYS A 285 -13.14 10.24 -9.68
N PRO A 286 -13.45 8.96 -9.38
CA PRO A 286 -12.94 8.27 -8.20
C PRO A 286 -11.42 8.12 -8.16
N GLY A 287 -10.73 8.13 -9.31
CA GLY A 287 -9.26 8.12 -9.39
C GLY A 287 -8.59 9.43 -8.93
N VAL A 288 -9.32 10.55 -8.88
CA VAL A 288 -8.76 11.85 -8.49
C VAL A 288 -8.50 11.88 -6.98
N SER A 289 -7.22 11.75 -6.63
CA SER A 289 -6.69 11.78 -5.26
C SER A 289 -5.29 12.42 -5.24
N TRP A 290 -5.17 13.63 -5.79
CA TRP A 290 -3.90 14.36 -5.91
C TRP A 290 -4.05 15.86 -5.70
N ALA A 291 -2.93 16.58 -5.62
CA ALA A 291 -2.92 18.03 -5.46
C ALA A 291 -3.26 18.73 -6.79
N VAL A 292 -4.21 19.67 -6.79
CA VAL A 292 -4.78 20.31 -7.99
C VAL A 292 -4.66 21.82 -7.88
N PRO A 293 -4.45 22.58 -8.99
CA PRO A 293 -4.26 24.03 -8.95
C PRO A 293 -5.57 24.76 -8.64
N LEU A 294 -5.92 24.77 -7.37
CA LEU A 294 -7.09 25.43 -6.80
C LEU A 294 -6.66 26.36 -5.65
N PRO A 295 -7.45 27.41 -5.36
CA PRO A 295 -7.26 28.17 -4.12
C PRO A 295 -7.48 27.28 -2.90
N ALA A 296 -7.15 27.76 -1.71
CA ALA A 296 -7.39 27.01 -0.48
C ALA A 296 -8.88 26.60 -0.35
N PRO A 297 -9.18 25.37 0.15
CA PRO A 297 -10.55 24.92 0.30
C PRO A 297 -11.38 25.84 1.20
N PRO A 298 -12.69 25.97 0.95
CA PRO A 298 -13.57 26.84 1.71
C PRO A 298 -13.79 26.31 3.14
N ASN A 299 -14.39 27.15 4.01
CA ASN A 299 -14.93 26.74 5.32
C ASN A 299 -13.93 26.05 6.26
N SER A 300 -12.64 26.38 6.18
CA SER A 300 -11.55 25.72 6.94
C SER A 300 -11.36 24.23 6.63
N ASP A 301 -11.94 23.74 5.54
CA ASP A 301 -11.60 22.43 5.01
C ASP A 301 -10.13 22.42 4.58
N THR A 302 -9.53 21.25 4.66
CA THR A 302 -8.13 21.01 4.32
C THR A 302 -8.00 20.27 2.98
N THR A 303 -9.11 19.79 2.41
CA THR A 303 -9.18 19.06 1.14
C THR A 303 -10.44 19.40 0.37
N TYR A 304 -10.37 19.35 -0.96
CA TYR A 304 -11.55 19.37 -1.81
C TYR A 304 -12.13 17.97 -2.01
N ASN A 305 -13.44 17.86 -2.07
CA ASN A 305 -14.18 16.64 -2.38
C ASN A 305 -15.50 16.95 -3.11
N SER A 306 -16.33 15.93 -3.32
CA SER A 306 -17.61 16.07 -4.05
C SER A 306 -18.57 17.13 -3.49
N SER A 307 -18.48 17.50 -2.21
CA SER A 307 -19.41 18.42 -1.55
C SER A 307 -18.98 19.88 -1.56
N ASN A 308 -17.68 20.16 -1.72
CA ASN A 308 -17.12 21.52 -1.61
C ASN A 308 -16.37 21.99 -2.86
N LEU A 309 -16.20 21.14 -3.88
CA LEU A 309 -15.59 21.54 -5.15
C LEU A 309 -16.56 22.44 -5.95
N PRO A 310 -16.08 23.55 -6.57
CA PRO A 310 -16.95 24.49 -7.28
C PRO A 310 -17.72 23.86 -8.45
N THR A 311 -19.00 24.20 -8.57
CA THR A 311 -19.89 23.63 -9.61
C THR A 311 -19.48 23.99 -11.03
N GLN A 312 -18.78 25.11 -11.22
CA GLN A 312 -18.21 25.51 -12.51
C GLN A 312 -17.20 24.47 -13.03
N ILE A 313 -16.55 23.72 -12.13
CA ILE A 313 -15.64 22.62 -12.47
C ILE A 313 -16.43 21.31 -12.60
N THR A 314 -17.35 21.03 -11.68
CA THR A 314 -18.02 19.72 -11.62
C THR A 314 -19.10 19.55 -12.68
N ASP A 315 -19.90 20.57 -12.97
CA ASP A 315 -21.08 20.45 -13.84
C ASP A 315 -20.70 20.14 -15.29
N PRO A 316 -19.72 20.83 -15.92
CA PRO A 316 -19.31 20.51 -17.29
C PRO A 316 -18.79 19.07 -17.39
N LEU A 317 -17.98 18.64 -16.42
CA LEU A 317 -17.41 17.31 -16.38
C LEU A 317 -18.48 16.21 -16.29
N GLN A 318 -19.43 16.39 -15.37
CA GLN A 318 -20.56 15.47 -15.22
C GLN A 318 -21.41 15.42 -16.50
N GLN A 319 -21.65 16.57 -17.15
CA GLN A 319 -22.35 16.64 -18.42
C GLN A 319 -21.59 15.93 -19.55
N TYR A 320 -20.28 16.08 -19.64
CA TYR A 320 -19.47 15.38 -20.64
C TYR A 320 -19.52 13.86 -20.46
N ILE A 321 -19.45 13.36 -19.22
CA ILE A 321 -19.62 11.93 -18.94
C ILE A 321 -21.03 11.47 -19.33
N ALA A 322 -22.07 12.22 -18.96
CA ALA A 322 -23.46 11.88 -19.29
C ALA A 322 -23.72 11.83 -20.80
N ASN A 323 -23.28 12.86 -21.54
CA ASN A 323 -23.48 12.97 -22.99
C ASN A 323 -22.70 11.89 -23.74
N PHE A 324 -21.49 11.58 -23.30
CA PHE A 324 -20.71 10.48 -23.87
C PHE A 324 -21.40 9.13 -23.62
N THR A 325 -21.84 8.90 -22.38
CA THR A 325 -22.58 7.68 -22.01
C THR A 325 -23.83 7.51 -22.87
N ALA A 326 -24.61 8.57 -23.06
CA ALA A 326 -25.79 8.54 -23.94
C ALA A 326 -25.40 8.23 -25.40
N SER A 327 -24.30 8.81 -25.89
CA SER A 327 -23.81 8.58 -27.25
C SER A 327 -23.36 7.13 -27.46
N LEU A 328 -22.75 6.49 -26.46
CA LEU A 328 -22.40 5.06 -26.52
C LEU A 328 -23.62 4.14 -26.64
N THR A 329 -24.77 4.54 -26.08
CA THR A 329 -26.01 3.73 -26.15
C THR A 329 -26.72 3.80 -27.50
N ILE A 330 -26.21 4.56 -28.48
CA ILE A 330 -26.75 4.59 -29.84
C ILE A 330 -26.60 3.22 -30.52
N ILE A 331 -25.51 2.49 -30.21
CA ILE A 331 -25.39 1.07 -30.56
C ILE A 331 -25.99 0.19 -29.47
N GLY A 332 -26.45 -1.00 -29.82
CA GLY A 332 -26.95 -1.95 -28.82
C GLY A 332 -25.80 -2.53 -28.01
N CYS A 333 -25.32 -1.83 -26.98
CA CYS A 333 -24.22 -2.28 -26.13
C CYS A 333 -24.44 -3.70 -25.61
N GLY A 334 -23.53 -4.64 -25.88
CA GLY A 334 -23.68 -6.04 -25.48
C GLY A 334 -24.59 -6.89 -26.38
N ARG A 335 -25.29 -6.28 -27.35
CA ARG A 335 -25.87 -6.97 -28.52
C ARG A 335 -24.90 -6.89 -29.70
N ASP A 336 -24.41 -5.69 -29.99
CA ASP A 336 -23.51 -5.41 -31.10
C ASP A 336 -22.06 -5.53 -30.58
N ILE A 337 -21.32 -6.48 -31.14
CA ILE A 337 -19.92 -6.73 -30.77
C ILE A 337 -19.03 -5.93 -31.70
N TYR A 338 -18.46 -4.83 -31.20
CA TYR A 338 -17.46 -4.05 -31.94
C TYR A 338 -16.02 -4.49 -31.65
N SER A 339 -15.81 -5.26 -30.57
CA SER A 339 -14.51 -5.77 -30.14
C SER A 339 -14.68 -7.12 -29.41
N PRO A 340 -13.76 -8.08 -29.59
CA PRO A 340 -13.78 -9.34 -28.84
C PRO A 340 -13.25 -9.22 -27.40
N ILE A 341 -12.60 -8.10 -27.05
CA ILE A 341 -11.89 -7.92 -25.77
C ILE A 341 -12.24 -6.61 -25.06
N GLN A 342 -13.15 -5.80 -25.61
CA GLN A 342 -13.62 -4.54 -25.03
C GLN A 342 -15.13 -4.44 -25.14
N THR A 343 -15.76 -3.80 -24.17
CA THR A 343 -17.21 -3.58 -24.10
C THR A 343 -17.55 -2.10 -23.99
N CYS A 344 -18.84 -1.74 -24.13
CA CYS A 344 -19.25 -0.35 -23.89
C CYS A 344 -18.93 0.15 -22.47
N ALA A 345 -18.95 -0.75 -21.47
CA ALA A 345 -18.59 -0.39 -20.10
C ALA A 345 -17.09 -0.05 -20.00
N ASP A 346 -16.24 -0.85 -20.66
CA ASP A 346 -14.80 -0.56 -20.75
C ASP A 346 -14.55 0.81 -21.39
N CYS A 347 -15.17 1.08 -22.55
CA CYS A 347 -15.07 2.38 -23.22
C CYS A 347 -15.52 3.55 -22.33
N GLN A 348 -16.65 3.41 -21.64
CA GLN A 348 -17.15 4.45 -20.75
C GLN A 348 -16.21 4.70 -19.56
N ARG A 349 -15.65 3.63 -18.98
CA ARG A 349 -14.68 3.70 -17.90
C ARG A 349 -13.40 4.42 -18.34
N GLU A 350 -12.81 4.00 -19.46
CA GLU A 350 -11.58 4.62 -19.96
C GLU A 350 -11.80 6.08 -20.34
N TYR A 351 -12.93 6.40 -20.98
CA TYR A 351 -13.28 7.80 -21.28
C TYR A 351 -13.42 8.64 -20.00
N ARG A 352 -14.08 8.10 -18.96
CA ARG A 352 -14.16 8.80 -17.66
C ARG A 352 -12.77 9.02 -17.08
N ARG A 353 -11.93 7.97 -17.01
CA ARG A 353 -10.56 8.06 -16.48
C ARG A 353 -9.74 9.11 -17.23
N TRP A 354 -9.75 9.08 -18.56
CA TRP A 354 -9.12 10.08 -19.41
C TRP A 354 -9.67 11.48 -19.11
N LEU A 355 -10.99 11.65 -19.12
CA LEU A 355 -11.65 12.94 -18.94
C LEU A 355 -11.30 13.56 -17.56
N CYS A 356 -11.26 12.74 -16.51
CA CYS A 356 -10.81 13.16 -15.18
C CYS A 356 -9.35 13.60 -15.18
N ALA A 357 -8.44 12.79 -15.75
CA ALA A 357 -7.01 13.12 -15.81
C ALA A 357 -6.71 14.39 -16.62
N VAL A 358 -7.45 14.63 -17.71
CA VAL A 358 -7.28 15.84 -18.54
C VAL A 358 -7.92 17.09 -17.92
N SER A 359 -8.97 16.91 -17.11
CA SER A 359 -9.75 18.00 -16.53
C SER A 359 -9.24 18.45 -15.17
N PHE A 360 -8.56 17.56 -14.41
CA PHE A 360 -7.93 17.84 -13.12
C PHE A 360 -6.41 17.78 -13.25
N PRO A 361 -5.74 18.93 -13.48
CA PRO A 361 -4.31 18.94 -13.56
C PRO A 361 -3.67 18.54 -12.23
N ARG A 362 -2.60 17.75 -12.30
CA ARG A 362 -1.85 17.35 -11.10
C ARG A 362 -0.70 18.34 -10.86
N CYS A 363 -0.66 18.94 -9.69
CA CYS A 363 0.42 19.81 -9.27
C CYS A 363 1.62 19.01 -8.75
N GLY A 364 2.81 19.38 -9.22
CA GLY A 364 4.09 18.94 -8.68
C GLY A 364 4.96 20.12 -8.24
N GLU A 365 6.15 19.81 -7.75
CA GLU A 365 7.20 20.81 -7.50
C GLU A 365 8.24 20.78 -8.62
N PRO A 366 8.82 21.95 -9.00
CA PRO A 366 9.92 21.99 -9.93
C PRO A 366 11.08 21.17 -9.38
N ARG A 367 11.61 20.22 -10.16
CA ARG A 367 12.83 19.50 -9.78
C ARG A 367 14.06 20.34 -10.06
N ALA A 368 14.97 20.43 -9.10
CA ALA A 368 16.24 21.15 -9.24
C ALA A 368 17.13 20.61 -10.38
N ASP A 369 16.90 19.36 -10.80
CA ASP A 369 17.75 18.59 -11.72
C ASP A 369 17.12 18.25 -13.08
N GLU A 370 16.15 19.05 -13.55
CA GLU A 370 15.67 19.01 -14.96
C GLU A 370 16.81 19.19 -16.00
N SER A 371 18.00 19.62 -15.55
CA SER A 371 19.20 19.74 -16.39
C SER A 371 20.05 18.46 -16.53
N SER A 372 19.81 17.43 -15.71
CA SER A 372 20.68 16.23 -15.60
C SER A 372 20.08 14.95 -16.22
N LEU A 373 18.77 14.91 -16.45
CA LEU A 373 18.15 13.91 -17.31
C LEU A 373 18.53 14.25 -18.76
N GLY A 374 19.51 13.51 -19.29
CA GLY A 374 20.19 13.79 -20.56
C GLY A 374 19.26 14.33 -21.65
N ARG A 375 19.64 15.48 -22.22
CA ARG A 375 18.98 16.17 -23.33
C ARG A 375 18.68 15.22 -24.49
N ASP A 376 17.45 14.73 -24.54
CA ASP A 376 16.77 14.49 -25.80
C ASP A 376 15.70 15.59 -25.96
N PRO A 377 15.79 16.47 -26.97
CA PRO A 377 14.81 17.52 -27.21
C PRO A 377 13.41 16.99 -27.57
N SER A 378 13.21 15.67 -27.70
CA SER A 378 11.89 15.03 -27.81
C SER A 378 11.21 14.75 -26.44
N LEU A 379 11.91 14.91 -25.32
CA LEU A 379 11.44 14.64 -23.94
C LEU A 379 11.04 15.89 -23.15
N THR A 380 10.74 17.00 -23.81
CA THR A 380 10.30 18.22 -23.13
C THR A 380 8.98 18.00 -22.38
N THR A 381 9.04 18.24 -21.06
CA THR A 381 7.97 18.61 -20.11
C THR A 381 7.19 17.48 -19.41
N ALA A 382 7.77 16.94 -18.33
CA ALA A 382 7.01 16.34 -17.23
C ALA A 382 6.41 17.41 -16.29
N LEU A 383 6.81 18.67 -16.43
CA LEU A 383 6.44 19.78 -15.55
C LEU A 383 6.26 21.01 -16.42
N ALA A 384 5.07 21.24 -16.96
CA ALA A 384 4.78 22.52 -17.60
C ALA A 384 4.70 23.57 -16.48
N SER A 385 5.63 24.53 -16.46
CA SER A 385 5.40 25.75 -15.69
C SER A 385 4.16 26.41 -16.29
N PRO A 386 3.09 26.67 -15.50
CA PRO A 386 1.90 27.27 -16.06
C PRO A 386 2.29 28.63 -16.63
N THR A 387 2.29 28.75 -17.97
CA THR A 387 2.31 30.04 -18.65
C THR A 387 0.94 30.69 -18.43
N GLY A 388 0.66 31.07 -17.19
CA GLY A 388 -0.49 31.87 -16.74
C GLY A 388 -1.89 31.38 -17.11
N GLN A 389 -2.09 30.27 -17.82
CA GLN A 389 -3.41 29.84 -18.29
C GLN A 389 -3.66 28.38 -17.92
N PRO A 390 -4.75 28.08 -17.19
CA PRO A 390 -5.08 26.71 -16.83
C PRO A 390 -5.47 25.93 -18.08
N ARG A 391 -5.05 24.67 -18.16
CA ARG A 391 -5.40 23.74 -19.25
C ARG A 391 -6.92 23.58 -19.40
N ASN A 392 -7.63 23.59 -18.28
CA ASN A 392 -9.08 23.60 -18.23
C ASN A 392 -9.54 25.04 -17.90
N PRO A 393 -10.22 25.75 -18.83
CA PRO A 393 -10.63 27.13 -18.61
C PRO A 393 -11.69 27.30 -17.50
N ASN A 394 -12.29 26.20 -17.03
CA ASN A 394 -13.18 26.23 -15.86
C ASN A 394 -12.42 26.31 -14.53
N PHE A 395 -11.10 26.07 -14.54
CA PHE A 395 -10.26 26.26 -13.36
C PHE A 395 -9.84 27.73 -13.22
N PRO A 396 -9.73 28.24 -11.99
CA PRO A 396 -9.14 29.55 -11.76
C PRO A 396 -7.66 29.55 -12.13
N GLN A 397 -7.14 30.70 -12.56
CA GLN A 397 -5.71 30.91 -12.60
C GLN A 397 -5.20 31.01 -11.15
N VAL A 398 -4.32 30.10 -10.77
CA VAL A 398 -3.67 30.10 -9.45
C VAL A 398 -2.20 30.42 -9.66
N ASP A 399 -1.76 31.55 -9.10
CA ASP A 399 -0.35 31.90 -9.08
C ASP A 399 0.33 31.13 -7.94
N GLY A 400 1.46 30.48 -8.20
CA GLY A 400 2.16 29.69 -7.18
C GLY A 400 3.40 28.96 -7.67
N GLY A 401 4.23 28.51 -6.73
CA GLY A 401 5.47 27.74 -6.98
C GLY A 401 5.21 26.27 -7.28
N PHE A 402 4.26 25.97 -8.16
CA PHE A 402 3.97 24.61 -8.60
C PHE A 402 4.17 24.48 -10.11
N VAL A 403 4.22 23.24 -10.56
CA VAL A 403 4.26 22.87 -11.97
C VAL A 403 3.12 21.91 -12.26
N GLU A 404 2.58 21.97 -13.47
CA GLU A 404 1.49 21.11 -13.91
C GLU A 404 2.06 19.87 -14.60
N LEU A 405 1.71 18.68 -14.09
CA LEU A 405 1.98 17.42 -14.77
C LEU A 405 0.95 17.21 -15.88
N LEU A 406 1.44 17.03 -17.10
CA LEU A 406 0.59 16.66 -18.23
C LEU A 406 -0.02 15.27 -18.04
N PRO A 407 -1.24 15.02 -18.54
CA PRO A 407 -1.81 13.68 -18.54
C PRO A 407 -0.95 12.72 -19.36
N CYS A 408 -0.81 11.47 -18.92
CA CYS A 408 -0.10 10.45 -19.69
C CYS A 408 -0.84 10.20 -21.00
N LEU A 409 -0.14 10.13 -22.14
CA LEU A 409 -0.76 9.83 -23.43
C LEU A 409 -1.50 8.48 -23.41
N GLU A 410 -1.01 7.54 -22.61
CA GLU A 410 -1.57 6.21 -22.41
C GLU A 410 -3.00 6.26 -21.88
N THR A 411 -3.40 7.29 -21.13
CA THR A 411 -4.81 7.47 -20.70
C THR A 411 -5.73 7.77 -21.88
N CYS A 412 -5.26 8.56 -22.85
CA CYS A 412 -5.98 8.80 -24.10
C CYS A 412 -6.03 7.51 -24.92
N GLN A 413 -4.89 6.85 -25.10
CA GLN A 413 -4.80 5.64 -25.92
C GLN A 413 -5.63 4.48 -25.34
N ALA A 414 -5.77 4.40 -24.01
CA ALA A 414 -6.68 3.45 -23.37
C ALA A 414 -8.13 3.69 -23.80
N THR A 415 -8.56 4.95 -23.87
CA THR A 415 -9.91 5.31 -24.38
C THR A 415 -10.06 4.96 -25.86
N ASP A 416 -9.08 5.33 -26.69
CA ASP A 416 -9.09 5.03 -28.13
C ASP A 416 -9.17 3.53 -28.41
N ARG A 417 -8.42 2.71 -27.66
CA ARG A 417 -8.46 1.24 -27.78
C ARG A 417 -9.74 0.61 -27.23
N ALA A 418 -10.33 1.20 -26.19
CA ALA A 418 -11.53 0.67 -25.57
C ALA A 418 -12.79 1.02 -26.38
N CYS A 419 -12.82 2.14 -27.09
CA CYS A 419 -14.04 2.66 -27.68
C CYS A 419 -14.32 2.20 -29.12
N PRO A 420 -15.60 2.11 -29.52
CA PRO A 420 -15.95 1.75 -30.88
C PRO A 420 -15.66 2.88 -31.87
N TYR A 421 -15.27 2.52 -33.10
CA TYR A 421 -14.82 3.47 -34.12
C TYR A 421 -15.80 4.61 -34.45
N HIS A 422 -17.12 4.40 -34.31
CA HIS A 422 -18.15 5.39 -34.66
C HIS A 422 -18.21 6.56 -33.66
N VAL A 423 -17.63 6.40 -32.46
CA VAL A 423 -17.46 7.51 -31.50
C VAL A 423 -16.47 8.55 -32.05
N GLY A 424 -15.54 8.12 -32.92
CA GLY A 424 -14.55 9.01 -33.53
C GLY A 424 -13.53 9.58 -32.54
N PHE A 425 -13.38 8.97 -31.36
CA PHE A 425 -12.34 9.34 -30.41
C PHE A 425 -10.97 9.04 -31.04
N GLN A 426 -10.04 9.99 -30.99
CA GLN A 426 -8.70 9.84 -31.56
C GLN A 426 -7.68 10.58 -30.71
N CYS A 427 -6.55 9.93 -30.47
CA CYS A 427 -5.43 10.52 -29.73
C CYS A 427 -4.42 11.20 -30.65
N PRO A 428 -3.73 12.25 -30.17
CA PRO A 428 -2.63 12.84 -30.93
C PRO A 428 -1.51 11.82 -31.11
N LEU A 429 -0.81 11.93 -32.24
CA LEU A 429 0.29 11.05 -32.58
C LEU A 429 1.58 11.50 -31.88
N LYS A 430 2.29 10.53 -31.28
CA LYS A 430 3.57 10.73 -30.58
C LYS A 430 4.57 11.54 -31.42
N ALA A 431 4.69 11.21 -32.71
CA ALA A 431 5.66 11.80 -33.63
C ALA A 431 5.37 13.25 -34.07
N PHE A 432 4.20 13.83 -33.75
CA PHE A 432 3.79 15.13 -34.28
C PHE A 432 3.52 16.17 -33.20
N ASN A 433 2.46 15.99 -32.40
CA ASN A 433 1.96 17.03 -31.50
C ASN A 433 1.53 16.53 -30.12
N ALA A 434 1.67 15.24 -29.82
CA ALA A 434 1.25 14.70 -28.52
C ALA A 434 1.99 15.34 -27.34
N ALA A 435 3.29 15.60 -27.48
CA ALA A 435 4.13 16.21 -26.45
C ALA A 435 3.70 17.63 -26.04
N ASN A 436 2.86 18.31 -26.84
CA ASN A 436 2.34 19.64 -26.49
C ASN A 436 1.20 19.57 -25.46
N SER A 437 0.61 18.40 -25.22
CA SER A 437 -0.60 18.28 -24.40
C SER A 437 -0.65 17.03 -23.53
N TYR A 438 0.29 16.11 -23.68
CA TYR A 438 0.40 14.86 -22.94
C TYR A 438 1.86 14.57 -22.60
N GLY A 439 2.08 13.86 -21.49
CA GLY A 439 3.36 13.20 -21.22
C GLY A 439 3.54 12.02 -22.16
N VAL A 440 4.67 11.99 -22.88
CA VAL A 440 5.00 10.98 -23.89
C VAL A 440 6.37 10.37 -23.56
N GLY A 441 6.51 9.05 -23.70
CA GLY A 441 7.81 8.38 -23.57
C GLY A 441 8.13 7.85 -22.17
N PHE A 442 7.28 8.12 -21.16
CA PHE A 442 7.52 7.68 -19.77
C PHE A 442 7.14 6.21 -19.56
N ILE A 443 5.89 5.86 -19.87
CA ILE A 443 5.37 4.49 -19.74
C ILE A 443 5.81 3.65 -20.94
N ASP A 444 5.54 4.16 -22.14
CA ASP A 444 5.85 3.46 -23.39
C ASP A 444 7.01 4.10 -24.14
N SER A 445 7.84 3.27 -24.77
CA SER A 445 9.00 3.69 -25.57
C SER A 445 8.65 4.58 -26.76
N GLY A 446 7.39 4.54 -27.20
CA GLY A 446 6.92 5.25 -28.39
C GLY A 446 6.97 4.41 -29.67
N ASP A 447 7.65 3.27 -29.64
CA ASP A 447 7.61 2.28 -30.72
C ASP A 447 6.28 1.51 -30.72
N VAL A 448 5.81 1.19 -31.93
CA VAL A 448 4.56 0.45 -32.12
C VAL A 448 4.70 -0.94 -31.50
N GLY A 449 3.82 -1.25 -30.54
CA GLY A 449 3.75 -2.57 -29.90
C GLY A 449 4.72 -2.79 -28.73
N VAL A 450 5.40 -1.74 -28.24
CA VAL A 450 6.35 -1.84 -27.13
C VAL A 450 5.85 -1.04 -25.91
N GLU A 451 5.05 -1.70 -25.08
CA GLU A 451 4.50 -1.17 -23.82
C GLU A 451 5.46 -1.37 -22.64
N GLY A 452 5.50 -0.43 -21.70
CA GLY A 452 6.29 -0.55 -20.46
C GLY A 452 7.81 -0.48 -20.63
N LYS A 453 8.29 -0.08 -21.81
CA LYS A 453 9.71 0.18 -22.11
C LYS A 453 10.01 1.65 -22.32
N GLY A 454 9.12 2.53 -21.85
CA GLY A 454 9.42 3.95 -21.75
C GLY A 454 10.55 4.22 -20.75
N LEU A 455 10.94 5.48 -20.65
CA LEU A 455 12.05 5.95 -19.80
C LEU A 455 11.99 5.39 -18.38
N THR A 456 10.78 5.36 -17.81
CA THR A 456 10.51 4.92 -16.44
C THR A 456 9.72 3.61 -16.43
N GLY A 457 9.03 3.28 -17.53
CA GLY A 457 8.11 2.15 -17.64
C GLY A 457 6.81 2.32 -16.84
N VAL A 458 6.69 3.38 -16.04
CA VAL A 458 5.57 3.67 -15.13
C VAL A 458 5.31 5.17 -15.05
N SER A 459 4.06 5.58 -14.78
CA SER A 459 3.71 6.98 -14.55
C SER A 459 4.16 7.50 -13.18
N GLN A 460 4.30 6.60 -12.21
CA GLN A 460 4.75 6.88 -10.86
C GLN A 460 5.60 5.73 -10.34
N ASP A 461 6.73 6.02 -9.69
CA ASP A 461 7.61 5.01 -9.10
C ASP A 461 7.30 4.73 -7.61
N VAL A 462 8.00 3.74 -7.06
CA VAL A 462 7.89 3.31 -5.66
C VAL A 462 8.43 4.32 -4.64
N PHE A 463 9.08 5.40 -5.10
CA PHE A 463 9.60 6.49 -4.27
C PHE A 463 8.68 7.72 -4.28
N GLY A 464 7.51 7.61 -4.94
CA GLY A 464 6.54 8.68 -5.04
C GLY A 464 6.86 9.73 -6.12
N ASN A 465 7.82 9.46 -7.01
CA ASN A 465 8.07 10.32 -8.17
C ASN A 465 7.01 10.09 -9.22
N VAL A 466 6.46 11.19 -9.77
CA VAL A 466 5.41 11.14 -10.79
C VAL A 466 5.92 11.83 -12.05
N TRP A 467 5.68 11.21 -13.21
CA TRP A 467 6.21 11.64 -14.51
C TRP A 467 5.12 12.20 -15.43
N CYS A 468 3.89 11.69 -15.29
CA CYS A 468 2.71 12.20 -15.96
C CYS A 468 1.46 11.82 -15.14
N ASN A 469 0.35 12.52 -15.36
CA ASN A 469 -0.91 12.24 -14.68
C ASN A 469 -1.65 11.07 -15.36
N SER A 470 -1.56 9.86 -14.81
CA SER A 470 -2.21 8.65 -15.34
C SER A 470 -3.67 8.47 -14.93
N GLY A 471 -4.21 9.45 -14.19
CA GLY A 471 -5.49 9.31 -13.48
C GLY A 471 -5.40 8.37 -12.29
#